data_AF-A0A8H4ZQF1-F1
#
_entry.id   AF-A0A8H4ZQF1-F1
#
_cell.length_a   1.000
_cell.length_b   1.000
_cell.length_c   1.000
_cell.angle_alpha   90.00
_cell.angle_beta   90.00
_cell.angle_gamma   90.00
#
_symmetry.space_group_name_H-M   'P 1'
#
loop_
_entity.id
_entity.type
_entity.pdbx_description
1 polymer ?
#
loop_
_entity_poly.entity_id
_entity_poly.type
_entity_poly.pdbx_seq_one_letter_code
_entity_poly.pdbx_strand_id
1 'polypeptide(L)'
;GRKLKAGDEFQGALQKFLYNGVDLHSILRHIPIVLKKLGQLEQIVSKLNGYRFYAASLLMFYDGDTSEDADNETMYESTTDCATDTEETSRKKTKNKREIDFKIADFANSVTPFDKIDDKPCPPQHPDQPDGGFLKGLRSLRRYFLQIQRDVRQELGLDPYGRFSHHTDYAGDLDAENGMVSL
;
A
#
# COMPACT_ATOMS: atom_id res chain seq x y z
N GLY A 1 -17.97 1.24 -3.78
CA GLY A 1 -17.49 -0.14 -3.90
C GLY A 1 -18.14 -0.86 -5.07
N ARG A 2 -19.26 -1.57 -4.87
CA ARG A 2 -19.80 -2.54 -5.84
C ARG A 2 -20.18 -2.02 -7.24
N LYS A 3 -20.46 -0.72 -7.38
CA LYS A 3 -20.82 -0.10 -8.67
C LYS A 3 -19.63 0.52 -9.40
N LEU A 4 -18.48 0.55 -8.76
CA LEU A 4 -17.32 1.26 -9.24
C LEU A 4 -16.56 0.40 -10.24
N LYS A 5 -16.21 1.00 -11.39
CA LYS A 5 -15.57 0.31 -12.49
C LYS A 5 -14.05 0.38 -12.39
N ALA A 6 -13.37 -0.58 -13.00
CA ALA A 6 -11.93 -0.53 -13.19
C ALA A 6 -11.55 0.66 -14.10
N GLY A 7 -10.35 1.20 -13.88
CA GLY A 7 -9.84 2.37 -14.60
C GLY A 7 -10.02 3.64 -13.77
N ASP A 8 -10.44 4.72 -14.42
CA ASP A 8 -10.48 6.07 -13.86
C ASP A 8 -11.39 6.19 -12.64
N GLU A 9 -12.54 5.49 -12.62
CA GLU A 9 -13.45 5.51 -11.48
C GLU A 9 -12.79 4.93 -10.22
N PHE A 10 -12.07 3.81 -10.35
CA PHE A 10 -11.35 3.22 -9.22
C PHE A 10 -10.16 4.05 -8.79
N GLN A 11 -9.40 4.54 -9.77
CA GLN A 11 -8.26 5.41 -9.50
C GLN A 11 -8.71 6.66 -8.74
N GLY A 12 -9.77 7.32 -9.21
CA GLY A 12 -10.34 8.50 -8.55
C GLY A 12 -10.84 8.21 -7.14
N ALA A 13 -11.42 7.02 -6.90
CA ALA A 13 -11.81 6.64 -5.55
C ALA A 13 -10.62 6.40 -4.61
N LEU A 14 -9.53 5.79 -5.11
CA LEU A 14 -8.29 5.62 -4.34
C LEU A 14 -7.61 6.96 -4.07
N GLN A 15 -7.55 7.85 -5.07
CA GLN A 15 -7.02 9.21 -4.91
C GLN A 15 -7.83 9.99 -3.89
N LYS A 16 -9.16 9.95 -3.98
CA LYS A 16 -10.06 10.58 -3.01
C LYS A 16 -9.91 9.99 -1.61
N PHE A 17 -9.65 8.69 -1.49
CA PHE A 17 -9.38 8.05 -0.20
C PHE A 17 -8.10 8.60 0.44
N LEU A 18 -7.05 8.89 -0.34
CA LEU A 18 -5.80 9.45 0.20
C LEU A 18 -5.82 10.97 0.40
N TYR A 19 -6.80 11.66 -0.15
CA TYR A 19 -6.91 13.11 -0.08
C TYR A 19 -7.48 13.55 1.27
N ASN A 20 -6.76 14.43 1.99
CA ASN A 20 -7.19 14.94 3.29
C ASN A 20 -8.28 16.03 3.22
N GLY A 21 -8.76 16.39 2.02
CA GLY A 21 -9.76 17.43 1.83
C GLY A 21 -9.19 18.84 1.63
N VAL A 22 -7.90 19.05 1.90
CA VAL A 22 -7.28 20.39 1.95
C VAL A 22 -6.16 20.53 0.91
N ASP A 23 -5.28 19.54 0.78
CA ASP A 23 -4.02 19.67 0.04
C ASP A 23 -3.67 18.40 -0.73
N LEU A 24 -3.39 18.51 -2.03
CA LEU A 24 -3.00 17.38 -2.89
C LEU A 24 -1.63 16.79 -2.52
N HIS A 25 -0.74 17.54 -1.88
CA HIS A 25 0.52 16.99 -1.37
C HIS A 25 0.29 15.95 -0.26
N SER A 26 -0.88 15.91 0.40
CA SER A 26 -1.26 14.82 1.30
C SER A 26 -1.18 13.46 0.60
N ILE A 27 -1.71 13.36 -0.62
CA ILE A 27 -1.69 12.13 -1.42
C ILE A 27 -0.25 11.70 -1.70
N LEU A 28 0.60 12.64 -2.15
CA LEU A 28 2.00 12.35 -2.50
C LEU A 28 2.84 11.91 -1.30
N ARG A 29 2.53 12.37 -0.08
CA ARG A 29 3.20 11.92 1.15
C ARG A 29 2.95 10.45 1.44
N HIS A 30 1.74 9.96 1.14
CA HIS A 30 1.34 8.59 1.49
C HIS A 30 1.81 7.54 0.48
N ILE A 31 1.81 7.86 -0.82
CA ILE A 31 2.07 6.89 -1.89
C ILE A 31 3.41 6.12 -1.73
N PRO A 32 4.56 6.75 -1.43
CA PRO A 32 5.82 6.01 -1.29
C PRO A 32 5.77 4.91 -0.23
N ILE A 33 5.10 5.18 0.90
CA ILE A 33 4.95 4.22 2.00
C ILE A 33 3.98 3.11 1.59
N VAL A 34 2.88 3.45 0.90
CA VAL A 34 1.94 2.48 0.35
C VAL A 34 2.64 1.51 -0.60
N LEU A 35 3.39 2.01 -1.57
CA LEU A 35 4.11 1.20 -2.55
C LEU A 35 5.13 0.27 -1.89
N LYS A 36 5.85 0.76 -0.87
CA LYS A 36 6.77 -0.05 -0.09
C LYS A 36 6.04 -1.20 0.63
N LYS A 37 4.97 -0.91 1.37
CA LYS A 37 4.23 -1.92 2.14
C LYS A 37 3.52 -2.94 1.23
N LEU A 38 2.92 -2.50 0.12
CA LEU A 38 2.33 -3.41 -0.86
C LEU A 38 3.39 -4.33 -1.49
N GLY A 39 4.58 -3.81 -1.79
CA GLY A 39 5.69 -4.63 -2.31
C GLY A 39 6.16 -5.68 -1.31
N GLN A 40 6.27 -5.32 -0.04
CA GLN A 40 6.60 -6.27 1.03
C GLN A 40 5.53 -7.35 1.17
N LEU A 41 4.25 -6.96 1.12
CA LEU A 41 3.13 -7.90 1.19
C LEU A 41 3.13 -8.86 0.00
N GLU A 42 3.39 -8.36 -1.22
CA GLU A 42 3.51 -9.18 -2.42
C GLU A 42 4.63 -10.23 -2.27
N GLN A 43 5.79 -9.84 -1.73
CA GLN A 43 6.93 -10.74 -1.49
C GLN A 43 6.66 -11.80 -0.40
N ILE A 44 5.79 -11.50 0.56
CA ILE A 44 5.36 -12.47 1.57
C ILE A 44 4.40 -13.47 0.92
N VAL A 45 3.35 -12.96 0.26
CA VAL A 45 2.31 -13.81 -0.36
C VAL A 45 2.89 -14.70 -1.46
N SER A 46 3.88 -14.23 -2.22
CA SER A 46 4.53 -15.03 -3.26
C SER A 46 5.26 -16.27 -2.75
N LYS A 47 5.55 -16.33 -1.44
CA LYS A 47 6.21 -17.47 -0.78
C LYS A 47 5.22 -18.40 -0.06
N LEU A 48 3.94 -18.03 0.02
CA LEU A 48 2.90 -18.81 0.68
C LEU A 48 2.28 -19.82 -0.29
N ASN A 49 3.06 -20.84 -0.65
CA ASN A 49 2.61 -21.91 -1.53
C ASN A 49 1.46 -22.70 -0.88
N GLY A 50 0.42 -22.98 -1.66
CA GLY A 50 -0.79 -23.67 -1.23
C GLY A 50 -1.73 -22.91 -0.30
N TYR A 51 -1.48 -21.61 -0.10
CA TYR A 51 -2.47 -20.72 0.49
C TYR A 51 -3.35 -20.08 -0.58
N ARG A 52 -4.65 -19.99 -0.34
CA ARG A 52 -5.61 -19.21 -1.14
C ARG A 52 -6.39 -18.27 -0.25
N PHE A 53 -6.48 -17.02 -0.65
CA PHE A 53 -7.11 -15.94 0.10
C PHE A 53 -8.45 -15.55 -0.54
N TYR A 54 -9.33 -16.54 -0.77
CA TYR A 54 -10.63 -16.27 -1.39
C TYR A 54 -11.48 -15.35 -0.51
N ALA A 55 -12.00 -14.28 -1.12
CA ALA A 55 -12.77 -13.24 -0.45
C ALA A 55 -12.06 -12.57 0.75
N ALA A 56 -10.73 -12.69 0.84
CA ALA A 56 -9.98 -11.97 1.85
C ALA A 56 -9.95 -10.47 1.52
N SER A 57 -9.96 -9.65 2.58
CA SER A 57 -9.95 -8.20 2.48
C SER A 57 -8.56 -7.64 2.78
N LEU A 58 -8.15 -6.62 2.04
CA LEU A 58 -6.98 -5.81 2.39
C LEU A 58 -7.46 -4.54 3.09
N LEU A 59 -7.05 -4.36 4.34
CA LEU A 59 -7.39 -3.23 5.17
C LEU A 59 -6.21 -2.28 5.27
N MET A 60 -6.43 -1.02 4.89
CA MET A 60 -5.44 0.04 4.94
C MET A 60 -5.83 1.06 6.00
N PHE A 61 -4.89 1.42 6.87
CA PHE A 61 -5.02 2.49 7.84
C PHE A 61 -3.95 3.52 7.58
N TYR A 62 -4.27 4.80 7.76
CA TYR A 62 -3.27 5.86 7.75
C TYR A 62 -3.74 7.02 8.62
N ASP A 63 -2.79 7.78 9.16
CA ASP A 63 -3.08 9.03 9.84
C ASP A 63 -3.22 10.17 8.81
N GLY A 64 -4.37 10.84 8.83
CA GLY A 64 -4.67 11.99 7.97
C GLY A 64 -4.25 13.33 8.55
N ASP A 65 -3.78 13.36 9.80
CA ASP A 65 -3.28 14.58 10.44
C ASP A 65 -1.89 14.95 9.88
N THR A 66 -1.87 16.07 9.17
CA THR A 66 -0.67 16.65 8.54
C THR A 66 -0.09 17.83 9.31
N SER A 67 -0.47 18.06 10.57
CA SER A 67 0.12 19.11 11.41
C SER A 67 1.65 19.01 11.42
N GLU A 68 2.30 20.00 10.80
CA GLU A 68 3.76 20.13 10.68
C GLU A 68 4.42 20.61 11.99
N ASP A 69 3.68 20.61 13.10
CA ASP A 69 4.09 21.26 14.36
C ASP A 69 5.19 20.53 15.15
N ALA A 70 5.85 19.51 14.58
CA ALA A 70 6.74 18.62 15.33
C ALA A 70 8.24 18.75 15.03
N ASP A 71 8.68 19.67 14.18
CA ASP A 71 10.13 19.87 13.93
C ASP A 71 10.75 21.06 14.69
N ASN A 72 9.94 21.87 15.40
CA ASN A 72 10.43 23.04 16.14
C ASN A 72 10.47 22.85 17.68
N GLU A 73 10.03 21.72 18.22
CA GLU A 73 9.91 21.49 19.67
C GLU A 73 10.94 20.50 20.23
N THR A 74 12.12 20.38 19.60
CA THR A 74 13.24 19.59 20.17
C THR A 74 14.54 20.38 20.31
N MET A 75 14.57 21.66 19.92
CA MET A 75 15.78 22.50 20.01
C MET A 75 15.91 23.22 21.37
N TYR A 76 14.83 23.35 22.17
CA TYR A 76 14.88 24.13 23.42
C TYR A 76 15.01 23.31 24.72
N GLU A 77 14.90 21.98 24.67
CA GLU A 77 15.03 21.12 25.85
C GLU A 77 16.46 20.57 26.01
N SER A 78 17.47 21.43 25.82
CA SER A 78 18.89 21.07 26.05
C SER A 78 19.65 22.16 26.81
N THR A 79 19.01 22.81 27.81
CA THR A 79 19.71 23.72 28.74
C THR A 79 19.34 23.61 30.22
N THR A 80 18.44 22.72 30.64
CA THR A 80 18.18 22.47 32.06
C THR A 80 18.71 21.12 32.50
N ASP A 81 19.95 21.16 32.97
CA ASP A 81 20.62 20.14 33.76
C ASP A 81 19.98 20.09 35.15
N CYS A 82 19.00 19.21 35.34
CA CYS A 82 18.51 18.84 36.67
C CYS A 82 18.36 17.32 36.75
N ALA A 83 19.36 16.69 37.38
CA ALA A 83 19.37 15.29 37.74
C ALA A 83 18.22 14.95 38.71
N THR A 84 17.31 14.09 38.30
CA THR A 84 16.47 13.30 39.20
C THR A 84 16.48 11.84 38.77
N ASP A 85 17.06 10.99 39.62
CA ASP A 85 16.93 9.52 39.56
C ASP A 85 15.47 9.14 39.73
N THR A 86 14.83 8.67 38.66
CA THR A 86 13.57 7.91 38.76
C THR A 86 13.48 6.93 37.60
N GLU A 87 13.62 5.66 37.95
CA GLU A 87 13.48 4.47 37.13
C GLU A 87 12.03 4.33 36.63
N GLU A 88 11.74 4.69 35.38
CA GLU A 88 10.58 4.19 34.60
C GLU A 88 10.74 4.67 33.15
N THR A 89 11.59 3.96 32.39
CA THR A 89 11.75 4.20 30.95
C THR A 89 10.50 3.72 30.20
N SER A 90 9.43 4.51 30.29
CA SER A 90 8.40 4.56 29.26
C SER A 90 9.07 5.03 27.97
N ARG A 91 9.59 4.09 27.18
CA ARG A 91 10.09 4.34 25.83
C ARG A 91 8.96 4.97 25.03
N LYS A 92 8.87 6.30 25.00
CA LYS A 92 8.10 7.07 24.03
C LYS A 92 8.70 6.72 22.67
N LYS A 93 8.22 5.63 22.04
CA LYS A 93 8.42 5.39 20.62
C LYS A 93 7.90 6.65 19.95
N THR A 94 8.80 7.42 19.36
CA THR A 94 8.48 8.43 18.37
C THR A 94 7.64 7.75 17.29
N LYS A 95 6.30 7.80 17.45
CA LYS A 95 5.39 7.31 16.44
C LYS A 95 5.62 8.23 15.25
N ASN A 96 6.22 7.68 14.19
CA ASN A 96 6.31 8.41 12.94
C ASN A 96 4.88 8.78 12.54
N LYS A 97 4.53 10.06 12.56
CA LYS A 97 3.20 10.62 12.18
C LYS A 97 2.78 10.29 10.73
N ARG A 98 3.57 9.49 10.00
CA ARG A 98 3.32 9.00 8.64
C ARG A 98 3.06 7.49 8.62
N GLU A 99 2.50 6.95 9.70
CA GLU A 99 2.24 5.52 9.81
C GLU A 99 1.05 5.14 8.94
N ILE A 100 1.35 4.52 7.81
CA ILE A 100 0.37 3.76 7.02
C ILE A 100 0.53 2.30 7.42
N ASP A 101 -0.56 1.55 7.62
CA ASP A 101 -0.52 0.11 7.85
C ASP A 101 -1.46 -0.68 6.94
N PHE A 102 -1.05 -1.91 6.62
CA PHE A 102 -1.82 -2.84 5.81
C PHE A 102 -2.02 -4.16 6.56
N LYS A 103 -3.25 -4.65 6.60
CA LYS A 103 -3.61 -5.93 7.20
C LYS A 103 -4.49 -6.73 6.26
N ILE A 104 -4.31 -8.04 6.23
CA ILE A 104 -5.24 -8.95 5.56
C ILE A 104 -6.27 -9.43 6.59
N ALA A 105 -7.54 -9.46 6.21
CA ALA A 105 -8.66 -9.91 7.03
C ALA A 105 -9.59 -10.85 6.24
N ASP A 106 -10.60 -11.39 6.92
CA ASP A 106 -11.66 -12.23 6.35
C ASP A 106 -11.19 -13.57 5.74
N PHE A 107 -10.49 -14.39 6.54
CA PHE A 107 -9.97 -15.69 6.11
C PHE A 107 -11.00 -16.83 6.06
N ALA A 108 -12.30 -16.55 6.22
CA ALA A 108 -13.34 -17.58 6.34
C ALA A 108 -13.41 -18.53 5.14
N ASN A 109 -13.13 -18.03 3.93
CA ASN A 109 -13.10 -18.82 2.70
C ASN A 109 -11.67 -19.14 2.24
N SER A 110 -10.65 -18.81 3.05
CA SER A 110 -9.28 -19.10 2.69
C SER A 110 -8.99 -20.61 2.71
N VAL A 111 -8.01 -21.02 1.92
CA VAL A 111 -7.53 -22.40 1.85
C VAL A 111 -6.09 -22.45 2.30
N THR A 112 -5.76 -23.43 3.12
CA THR A 112 -4.40 -23.72 3.55
C THR A 112 -3.93 -25.05 2.97
N PRO A 113 -2.61 -25.31 2.90
CA PRO A 113 -2.08 -26.60 2.46
C PRO A 113 -2.50 -27.80 3.33
N PHE A 114 -3.05 -27.55 4.52
CA PHE A 114 -3.47 -28.57 5.47
C PHE A 114 -4.97 -28.91 5.36
N ASP A 115 -5.72 -28.17 4.56
CA ASP A 115 -7.14 -28.41 4.35
C ASP A 115 -7.36 -29.58 3.38
N LYS A 116 -8.46 -30.32 3.54
CA LYS A 116 -8.94 -31.25 2.51
C LYS A 116 -9.53 -30.44 1.37
N ILE A 117 -8.77 -30.30 0.29
CA ILE A 117 -9.09 -29.42 -0.83
C ILE A 117 -10.29 -29.92 -1.64
N ASP A 118 -10.45 -31.24 -1.75
CA ASP A 118 -11.46 -31.90 -2.58
C ASP A 118 -12.91 -31.60 -2.15
N ASP A 119 -13.12 -31.27 -0.88
CA ASP A 119 -14.44 -30.95 -0.33
C ASP A 119 -14.81 -29.46 -0.45
N LYS A 120 -13.90 -28.61 -0.95
CA LYS A 120 -14.15 -27.17 -1.04
C LYS A 120 -14.94 -26.82 -2.31
N PRO A 121 -15.88 -25.84 -2.23
CA PRO A 121 -16.71 -25.44 -3.38
C PRO A 121 -15.90 -24.85 -4.54
N CYS A 122 -14.68 -24.35 -4.26
CA CYS A 122 -13.77 -23.79 -5.26
C CYS A 122 -12.33 -24.25 -4.99
N PRO A 123 -11.95 -25.47 -5.40
CA PRO A 123 -10.60 -25.95 -5.19
C PRO A 123 -9.60 -25.14 -6.04
N PRO A 124 -8.40 -24.81 -5.51
CA PRO A 124 -7.34 -24.19 -6.29
C PRO A 124 -6.88 -25.09 -7.45
N GLN A 125 -6.83 -24.52 -8.65
CA GLN A 125 -6.31 -25.20 -9.84
C GLN A 125 -4.81 -25.53 -9.77
N HIS A 126 -4.05 -24.77 -8.98
CA HIS A 126 -2.59 -24.92 -8.84
C HIS A 126 -2.18 -25.07 -7.37
N PRO A 127 -2.57 -26.14 -6.66
CA PRO A 127 -2.48 -26.22 -5.20
C PRO A 127 -1.07 -25.97 -4.64
N ASP A 128 0.00 -26.25 -5.36
CA ASP A 128 1.37 -26.04 -4.87
C ASP A 128 1.96 -24.65 -5.17
N GLN A 129 1.19 -23.78 -5.83
CA GLN A 129 1.59 -22.42 -6.18
C GLN A 129 1.05 -21.40 -5.17
N PRO A 130 1.62 -20.18 -5.09
CA PRO A 130 1.04 -19.10 -4.31
C PRO A 130 -0.27 -18.59 -4.93
N ASP A 131 -1.00 -17.75 -4.21
CA ASP A 131 -2.26 -17.18 -4.69
C ASP A 131 -2.03 -16.13 -5.79
N GLY A 132 -2.06 -16.59 -7.05
CA GLY A 132 -1.94 -15.72 -8.22
C GLY A 132 -3.04 -14.66 -8.34
N GLY A 133 -4.24 -14.94 -7.84
CA GLY A 133 -5.36 -13.99 -7.85
C GLY A 133 -5.12 -12.83 -6.88
N PHE A 134 -4.71 -13.16 -5.66
CA PHE A 134 -4.35 -12.15 -4.66
C PHE A 134 -3.13 -11.32 -5.10
N LEU A 135 -2.10 -11.98 -5.64
CA LEU A 135 -0.91 -11.30 -6.20
C LEU A 135 -1.28 -10.34 -7.35
N LYS A 136 -2.17 -10.76 -8.26
CA LYS A 136 -2.69 -9.89 -9.33
C LYS A 136 -3.43 -8.67 -8.76
N GLY A 137 -4.17 -8.84 -7.68
CA GLY A 137 -4.81 -7.76 -6.94
C GLY A 137 -3.80 -6.74 -6.39
N LEU A 138 -2.75 -7.22 -5.70
CA LEU A 138 -1.69 -6.36 -5.16
C LEU A 138 -0.94 -5.61 -6.26
N ARG A 139 -0.61 -6.27 -7.38
CA ARG A 139 0.03 -5.63 -8.54
C ARG A 139 -0.84 -4.55 -9.17
N SER A 140 -2.15 -4.83 -9.30
CA SER A 140 -3.12 -3.85 -9.77
C SER A 140 -3.16 -2.62 -8.87
N LEU A 141 -3.21 -2.80 -7.53
CA LEU A 141 -3.15 -1.69 -6.59
C LEU A 141 -1.86 -0.87 -6.73
N ARG A 142 -0.69 -1.52 -6.84
CA ARG A 142 0.59 -0.83 -7.07
C ARG A 142 0.54 0.03 -8.34
N ARG A 143 -0.02 -0.49 -9.43
CA ARG A 143 -0.18 0.25 -10.69
C ARG A 143 -1.05 1.48 -10.50
N TYR A 144 -2.20 1.37 -9.83
CA TYR A 144 -3.07 2.52 -9.55
C TYR A 144 -2.36 3.58 -8.70
N PHE A 145 -1.66 3.21 -7.63
CA PHE A 145 -0.94 4.19 -6.80
C PHE A 145 0.20 4.88 -7.54
N LEU A 146 0.91 4.18 -8.43
CA LEU A 146 1.92 4.79 -9.31
C LEU A 146 1.29 5.78 -10.29
N GLN A 147 0.13 5.43 -10.86
CA GLN A 147 -0.58 6.33 -11.77
C GLN A 147 -1.08 7.58 -11.05
N ILE A 148 -1.71 7.43 -9.87
CA ILE A 148 -2.12 8.55 -9.02
C ILE A 148 -0.93 9.45 -8.69
N GLN A 149 0.25 8.87 -8.40
CA GLN A 149 1.44 9.65 -8.11
C GLN A 149 1.84 10.54 -9.29
N ARG A 150 1.83 10.00 -10.51
CA ARG A 150 2.17 10.73 -11.73
C ARG A 150 1.16 11.85 -11.98
N ASP A 151 -0.13 11.53 -11.91
CA ASP A 151 -1.21 12.45 -12.23
C ASP A 151 -1.25 13.62 -11.24
N VAL A 152 -1.14 13.35 -9.94
CA VAL A 152 -1.11 14.40 -8.90
C VAL A 152 0.15 15.27 -9.02
N ARG A 153 1.30 14.70 -9.38
CA ARG A 153 2.52 15.49 -9.62
C ARG A 153 2.36 16.41 -10.81
N GLN A 154 1.75 15.92 -11.90
CA GLN A 154 1.46 16.72 -13.09
C GLN A 154 0.49 17.86 -12.76
N GLU A 155 -0.55 17.60 -11.98
CA GLU A 155 -1.51 18.62 -11.52
C GLU A 155 -0.84 19.72 -10.68
N LEU A 156 0.14 19.35 -9.85
CA LEU A 156 0.95 20.28 -9.05
C LEU A 156 2.10 20.95 -9.83
N GLY A 157 2.23 20.71 -11.14
CA GLY A 157 3.33 21.25 -11.95
C GLY A 157 4.72 20.71 -11.60
N LEU A 158 4.78 19.55 -10.95
CA LEU A 158 6.02 18.85 -10.59
C LEU A 158 6.44 17.87 -11.69
N ASP A 159 7.72 17.50 -11.73
CA ASP A 159 8.22 16.43 -12.61
C ASP A 159 7.42 15.12 -12.38
N PRO A 160 6.70 14.57 -13.38
CA PRO A 160 5.84 13.38 -13.23
C PRO A 160 6.58 12.12 -12.76
N TYR A 161 7.87 11.99 -13.08
CA TYR A 161 8.69 10.82 -12.72
C TYR A 161 9.43 11.00 -11.39
N GLY A 162 9.51 12.24 -10.90
CA GLY A 162 10.18 12.62 -9.68
C GLY A 162 11.70 12.50 -9.73
N ARG A 163 12.36 13.02 -8.68
CA ARG A 163 13.83 13.07 -8.57
C ARG A 163 14.55 11.70 -8.59
N PHE A 164 13.83 10.58 -8.68
CA PHE A 164 14.38 9.22 -8.66
C PHE A 164 14.52 8.59 -10.07
N SER A 165 14.53 9.39 -11.13
CA SER A 165 14.66 8.94 -12.53
C SER A 165 16.00 8.24 -12.88
N HIS A 166 16.83 7.86 -11.91
CA HIS A 166 18.12 7.19 -12.19
C HIS A 166 18.33 5.82 -11.53
N HIS A 167 17.40 5.26 -10.75
CA HIS A 167 17.64 3.93 -10.17
C HIS A 167 16.38 3.13 -9.83
N THR A 168 15.62 2.66 -10.83
CA THR A 168 14.88 1.38 -10.73
C THR A 168 14.34 0.96 -12.09
N ASP A 169 14.92 -0.11 -12.64
CA ASP A 169 14.39 -0.87 -13.77
C ASP A 169 13.06 -1.53 -13.37
N TYR A 170 11.95 -0.88 -13.69
CA TYR A 170 10.60 -1.46 -13.71
C TYR A 170 9.83 -1.03 -14.98
N ALA A 171 10.56 -0.79 -16.07
CA ALA A 171 10.01 -0.38 -17.37
C ALA A 171 9.72 -1.56 -18.33
N GLY A 172 9.82 -2.81 -17.86
CA GLY A 172 9.83 -3.98 -18.74
C GLY A 172 8.48 -4.63 -19.08
N ASP A 173 7.35 -4.20 -18.51
CA ASP A 173 6.11 -5.03 -18.55
C ASP A 173 4.82 -4.24 -18.83
N LEU A 174 4.92 -3.09 -19.51
CA LEU A 174 3.77 -2.24 -19.83
C LEU A 174 3.15 -2.48 -21.22
N ASP A 175 3.78 -3.25 -22.13
CA ASP A 175 3.39 -3.27 -23.55
C ASP A 175 2.88 -4.62 -24.10
N ALA A 176 2.54 -5.61 -23.26
CA ALA A 176 2.18 -6.95 -23.76
C ALA A 176 0.68 -7.28 -23.91
N GLU A 177 -0.27 -6.41 -23.52
CA GLU A 177 -1.70 -6.80 -23.52
C GLU A 177 -2.65 -5.77 -24.16
N ASN A 178 -2.25 -5.17 -25.30
CA ASN A 178 -3.17 -4.48 -26.21
C ASN A 178 -3.18 -5.13 -27.61
N GLY A 179 -3.35 -6.45 -27.62
CA GLY A 179 -3.56 -7.23 -28.84
C GLY A 179 -4.98 -7.07 -29.39
N MET A 180 -5.14 -6.07 -30.27
CA MET A 180 -5.83 -6.14 -31.55
C MET A 180 -6.96 -7.20 -31.68
N VAL A 181 -8.22 -6.76 -31.70
CA VAL A 181 -9.28 -7.44 -32.44
C VAL A 181 -9.99 -6.42 -33.31
N SER A 182 -9.48 -6.27 -34.53
CA SER A 182 -10.29 -5.83 -35.68
C SER A 182 -10.80 -7.08 -36.38
N LEU A 183 -12.12 -7.23 -36.42
CA LEU A 183 -12.95 -7.57 -37.57
C LEU A 183 -14.42 -7.44 -37.16
#